data_AF-A0A928KYL5-F1
#
_entry.id   AF-A0A928KYL5-F1
#
_cell.length_a   1.000
_cell.length_b   1.000
_cell.length_c   1.000
_cell.angle_alpha   90.00
_cell.angle_beta   90.00
_cell.angle_gamma   90.00
#
_symmetry.space_group_name_H-M   'P 1'
#
loop_
_entity.id
_entity.type
_entity.pdbx_description
1 polymer ?
#
loop_
_entity_poly.entity_id
_entity_poly.type
_entity_poly.pdbx_seq_one_letter_code
_entity_poly.pdbx_strand_id
1 'polypeptide(L)'
;MNRKSRIEYLAVTASTFISGFIIYGLVSTIQPLADNSVIKTFLLFGCMGGFGFSMFLSTIILAVRFFLKKNLKLKIFAAFLWPITLGCIFYVGILSYIPYQIYNIVKIIRGKTDE
;
A
#
# COMPACT_ATOMS: atom_id res chain seq x y z
N MET A 1 -11.88 -13.28 -3.08
CA MET A 1 -10.96 -13.05 -1.93
C MET A 1 -11.83 -13.10 -0.70
N ASN A 2 -11.65 -14.16 0.07
CA ASN A 2 -12.55 -14.49 1.18
C ASN A 2 -12.34 -13.47 2.30
N ARG A 3 -13.33 -13.36 3.19
CA ARG A 3 -13.32 -12.40 4.30
C ARG A 3 -12.03 -12.45 5.13
N LYS A 4 -11.54 -13.67 5.44
CA LYS A 4 -10.28 -13.88 6.18
C LYS A 4 -9.08 -13.19 5.50
N SER A 5 -8.87 -13.44 4.21
CA SER A 5 -7.78 -12.80 3.45
C SER A 5 -7.92 -11.27 3.37
N ARG A 6 -9.14 -10.72 3.47
CA ARG A 6 -9.37 -9.26 3.48
C ARG A 6 -8.95 -8.65 4.81
N ILE A 7 -9.24 -9.34 5.91
CA ILE A 7 -8.79 -8.95 7.24
C ILE A 7 -7.27 -9.04 7.33
N GLU A 8 -6.66 -10.13 6.85
CA GLU A 8 -5.19 -10.28 6.81
C GLU A 8 -4.53 -9.15 5.99
N TYR A 9 -5.08 -8.84 4.81
CA TYR A 9 -4.59 -7.74 3.99
C TYR A 9 -4.66 -6.38 4.72
N LEU A 10 -5.79 -6.08 5.36
CA LEU A 10 -5.96 -4.85 6.15
C LEU A 10 -5.01 -4.80 7.34
N ALA A 11 -4.88 -5.90 8.08
CA ALA A 11 -4.00 -5.97 9.25
C ALA A 11 -2.53 -5.72 8.86
N VAL A 12 -2.07 -6.35 7.78
CA VAL A 12 -0.69 -6.20 7.29
C VAL A 12 -0.43 -4.79 6.76
N THR A 13 -1.37 -4.21 6.00
CA THR A 13 -1.20 -2.84 5.48
C THR A 13 -1.32 -1.79 6.57
N ALA A 14 -2.18 -1.98 7.57
CA ALA A 14 -2.32 -1.09 8.72
C ALA A 14 -1.11 -1.19 9.66
N SER A 15 -0.59 -2.38 9.94
CA SER A 15 0.62 -2.54 10.75
C SER A 15 1.82 -1.86 10.09
N THR A 16 1.97 -2.02 8.76
CA THR A 16 2.99 -1.33 7.97
C THR A 16 2.81 0.19 7.99
N PHE A 17 1.58 0.68 7.95
CA PHE A 17 1.28 2.10 8.08
C PHE A 17 1.73 2.63 9.44
N ILE A 18 1.34 1.96 10.53
CA ILE A 18 1.67 2.37 11.90
C ILE A 18 3.19 2.33 12.14
N SER A 19 3.86 1.25 11.73
CA SER A 19 5.31 1.13 11.90
C SER A 19 6.06 2.18 11.07
N GLY A 20 5.68 2.37 9.79
CA GLY A 20 6.25 3.40 8.93
C GLY A 20 6.03 4.80 9.50
N PHE A 21 4.85 5.06 10.06
CA PHE A 21 4.53 6.32 10.70
C PHE A 21 5.41 6.60 11.92
N ILE A 22 5.56 5.63 12.82
CA ILE A 22 6.38 5.79 14.03
C ILE A 22 7.85 5.97 13.66
N ILE A 23 8.40 5.13 12.77
CA ILE A 23 9.81 5.18 12.40
C ILE A 23 10.14 6.50 11.72
N TYR A 24 9.40 6.89 10.68
CA TYR A 24 9.68 8.12 9.93
C TYR A 24 9.32 9.36 10.71
N GLY A 25 8.28 9.30 11.54
CA GLY A 25 7.97 10.36 12.50
C GLY A 25 9.14 10.61 13.43
N LEU A 26 9.65 9.57 14.12
CA LEU A 26 10.78 9.71 15.04
C LEU A 26 12.07 10.16 14.35
N VAL A 27 12.43 9.55 13.22
CA VAL A 27 13.62 9.95 12.44
C VAL A 27 13.58 11.43 12.07
N SER A 28 12.41 11.94 11.70
CA SER A 28 12.25 13.35 11.33
C SER A 28 12.39 14.33 12.49
N THR A 29 12.26 13.87 13.74
CA THR A 29 12.45 14.72 14.92
C THR A 29 13.92 14.95 15.28
N ILE A 30 14.84 14.15 14.74
CA ILE A 30 16.29 14.27 15.00
C ILE A 30 16.85 15.55 14.37
N GLN A 31 16.32 15.95 13.21
CA GLN A 31 16.66 17.21 12.56
C GLN A 31 15.38 17.81 11.97
N PRO A 32 14.68 18.70 12.71
CA PRO A 32 13.38 19.20 12.27
C PRO A 32 13.52 20.04 11.00
N LEU A 33 13.08 19.49 9.86
CA LEU A 33 13.14 20.12 8.54
C LEU A 33 12.03 21.16 8.31
N ALA A 34 10.93 21.12 9.09
CA ALA A 34 9.78 22.00 8.93
C ALA A 34 9.61 22.96 10.13
N ASP A 35 9.86 24.25 9.91
CA ASP A 35 9.56 25.38 10.81
C ASP A 35 10.00 25.21 12.28
N ASN A 36 11.04 24.39 12.56
CA ASN A 36 11.46 23.99 13.91
C ASN A 36 10.35 23.36 14.78
N SER A 37 9.19 23.03 14.21
CA SER A 37 8.09 22.42 14.95
C SER A 37 8.24 20.91 14.90
N VAL A 38 8.69 20.35 16.02
CA VAL A 38 8.89 18.90 16.20
C VAL A 38 7.60 18.12 15.92
N ILE A 39 6.46 18.62 16.39
CA ILE A 39 5.15 17.96 16.21
C ILE A 39 4.73 17.95 14.74
N LYS A 40 4.84 19.09 14.04
CA LYS A 40 4.48 19.16 12.61
C LYS A 40 5.38 18.26 11.77
N THR A 41 6.68 18.27 12.05
CA THR A 41 7.66 17.45 11.35
C THR A 41 7.35 15.96 11.59
N PHE A 42 7.13 15.56 12.84
CA PHE A 42 6.74 14.20 13.20
C PHE A 42 5.48 13.73 12.46
N LEU A 43 4.41 14.54 12.47
CA LEU A 43 3.15 14.19 11.80
C LEU A 43 3.31 14.11 10.29
N LEU A 44 4.02 15.07 9.67
CA LEU A 44 4.20 15.11 8.21
C LEU A 44 5.00 13.91 7.72
N PHE A 45 6.19 13.70 8.26
CA PHE A 45 7.07 12.61 7.85
C PHE A 45 6.54 11.25 8.30
N GLY A 46 5.89 11.18 9.46
CA GLY A 46 5.15 9.99 9.88
C GLY A 46 4.06 9.64 8.87
N CYS A 47 3.20 10.59 8.48
CA CYS A 47 2.19 10.35 7.45
C CYS A 47 2.81 9.92 6.12
N MET A 48 3.86 10.60 5.65
CA MET A 48 4.54 10.24 4.40
C MET A 48 5.15 8.84 4.45
N GLY A 49 5.83 8.49 5.54
CA GLY A 49 6.40 7.15 5.74
C GLY A 49 5.30 6.09 5.82
N GLY A 50 4.35 6.26 6.73
CA GLY A 50 3.24 5.32 6.91
C GLY A 50 2.46 5.07 5.62
N PHE A 51 2.03 6.14 4.93
CA PHE A 51 1.33 6.01 3.65
C PHE A 51 2.23 5.42 2.57
N GLY A 52 3.46 5.91 2.44
CA GLY A 52 4.40 5.46 1.41
C GLY A 52 4.66 3.95 1.48
N PHE A 53 5.04 3.43 2.66
CA PHE A 53 5.31 2.00 2.81
C PHE A 53 4.05 1.14 2.71
N SER A 54 2.94 1.57 3.31
CA SER A 54 1.69 0.81 3.23
C SER A 54 1.14 0.75 1.80
N MET A 55 1.23 1.85 1.05
CA MET A 55 0.85 1.94 -0.36
C MET A 55 1.76 1.11 -1.25
N PHE A 56 3.07 1.16 -1.02
CA PHE A 56 4.03 0.33 -1.75
C PHE A 56 3.78 -1.15 -1.54
N LEU A 57 3.59 -1.58 -0.28
CA LEU A 57 3.27 -2.95 0.05
C LEU A 57 1.95 -3.41 -0.57
N SER A 58 0.91 -2.57 -0.48
CA SER A 58 -0.38 -2.82 -1.14
C SER A 58 -0.23 -3.02 -2.65
N THR A 59 0.56 -2.16 -3.30
CA THR A 59 0.85 -2.22 -4.73
C THR A 59 1.50 -3.55 -5.09
N ILE A 60 2.48 -3.99 -4.32
CA ILE A 60 3.12 -5.31 -4.51
C ILE A 60 2.10 -6.44 -4.39
N ILE A 61 1.27 -6.44 -3.33
CA ILE A 61 0.26 -7.49 -3.12
C ILE A 61 -0.73 -7.55 -4.28
N LEU A 62 -1.17 -6.40 -4.79
CA LEU A 62 -2.08 -6.31 -5.92
C LEU A 62 -1.42 -6.77 -7.23
N ALA A 63 -0.19 -6.33 -7.49
CA ALA A 63 0.57 -6.70 -8.68
C ALA A 63 0.83 -8.21 -8.74
N VAL A 64 1.33 -8.79 -7.63
CA VAL A 64 1.56 -10.24 -7.53
C VAL A 64 0.28 -11.01 -7.84
N ARG A 65 -0.85 -10.61 -7.25
CA ARG A 65 -2.15 -11.24 -7.50
C ARG A 65 -2.61 -11.08 -8.95
N PHE A 66 -2.37 -9.94 -9.57
CA PHE A 66 -2.67 -9.72 -10.97
C PHE A 66 -1.88 -10.71 -11.84
N PHE A 67 -0.56 -10.78 -11.69
CA PHE A 67 0.27 -11.66 -12.51
C PHE A 67 0.01 -13.14 -12.27
N LEU A 68 -0.29 -13.56 -11.04
CA LEU A 68 -0.62 -14.96 -10.75
C LEU A 68 -1.81 -15.47 -11.58
N LYS A 69 -2.77 -14.60 -11.90
CA LYS A 69 -3.97 -14.94 -12.68
C LYS A 69 -3.81 -14.79 -14.20
N LYS A 70 -2.66 -14.35 -14.70
CA LYS A 70 -2.45 -14.11 -16.14
C LYS A 70 -1.67 -15.24 -16.80
N ASN A 71 -1.93 -15.41 -18.11
CA ASN A 71 -1.28 -16.41 -18.95
C ASN A 71 0.21 -16.11 -19.14
N LEU A 72 1.00 -17.15 -19.44
CA LEU A 72 2.46 -17.06 -19.62
C LEU A 72 2.87 -15.99 -20.66
N LYS A 73 2.12 -15.85 -21.76
CA LYS A 73 2.38 -14.84 -22.80
C LYS A 73 2.41 -13.41 -22.24
N LEU A 74 1.44 -13.06 -21.38
CA LEU A 74 1.41 -11.73 -20.76
C LEU A 74 2.54 -11.53 -19.76
N LYS A 75 2.95 -12.58 -19.04
CA LYS A 75 4.09 -12.52 -18.10
C LYS A 75 5.40 -12.25 -18.85
N ILE A 76 5.62 -12.96 -19.97
CA ILE A 76 6.81 -12.76 -20.82
C ILE A 76 6.82 -11.34 -21.39
N PHE A 77 5.69 -10.87 -21.92
CA PHE A 77 5.58 -9.51 -22.47
C PHE A 77 5.83 -8.44 -21.40
N ALA A 78 5.24 -8.61 -20.21
CA ALA A 78 5.44 -7.70 -19.09
C ALA A 78 6.90 -7.68 -18.58
N ALA A 79 7.59 -8.82 -18.64
CA ALA A 79 9.01 -8.93 -18.29
C ALA A 79 9.91 -8.28 -19.35
N PHE A 80 9.57 -8.40 -20.64
CA PHE A 80 10.29 -7.71 -21.71
C PHE A 80 10.14 -6.18 -21.59
N LEU A 81 8.94 -5.69 -21.31
CA LEU A 81 8.64 -4.27 -21.10
C LEU A 81 8.70 -3.86 -19.62
N TRP A 82 9.62 -4.42 -18.84
CA TRP A 82 9.63 -4.26 -17.38
C TRP A 82 9.59 -2.80 -16.88
N PRO A 83 10.24 -1.79 -17.52
CA PRO A 83 10.16 -0.41 -17.01
C PRO A 83 8.75 0.18 -17.15
N ILE A 84 8.09 -0.10 -18.28
CA ILE A 84 6.72 0.34 -18.56
C ILE A 84 5.75 -0.39 -17.63
N THR A 85 5.91 -1.70 -17.49
CA THR A 85 5.14 -2.54 -16.58
C THR A 85 5.24 -2.02 -15.14
N LEU A 86 6.45 -1.69 -14.68
CA LEU A 86 6.69 -1.16 -13.35
C LEU A 86 6.01 0.20 -13.19
N GLY A 87 6.18 1.13 -14.12
CA GLY A 87 5.49 2.42 -14.11
C GLY A 87 3.97 2.29 -13.99
N CYS A 88 3.36 1.40 -14.78
CA CYS A 88 1.93 1.10 -14.73
C CYS A 88 1.51 0.53 -13.36
N ILE A 89 2.28 -0.43 -12.81
CA ILE A 89 1.99 -1.03 -11.51
C ILE A 89 2.02 0.02 -10.40
N PHE A 90 3.04 0.87 -10.36
CA PHE A 90 3.14 1.92 -9.36
C PHE A 90 2.00 2.92 -9.50
N TYR A 91 1.74 3.41 -10.70
CA TYR A 91 0.67 4.38 -10.93
C TYR A 91 -0.71 3.83 -10.52
N VAL A 92 -1.04 2.63 -10.98
CA VAL A 92 -2.31 1.97 -10.63
C VAL A 92 -2.35 1.63 -9.14
N GLY A 93 -1.25 1.15 -8.57
CA GLY A 93 -1.16 0.80 -7.15
C GLY A 93 -1.38 2.00 -6.22
N ILE A 94 -0.73 3.13 -6.52
CA ILE A 94 -0.88 4.40 -5.79
C ILE A 94 -2.34 4.88 -5.85
N LEU A 95 -2.91 4.96 -7.06
CA LEU A 95 -4.28 5.46 -7.23
C LEU A 95 -5.34 4.53 -6.66
N SER A 96 -5.10 3.22 -6.69
CA SER A 96 -6.04 2.21 -6.20
C SER A 96 -5.93 1.96 -4.70
N TYR A 97 -4.87 2.40 -4.02
CA TYR A 97 -4.65 2.12 -2.60
C TYR A 97 -5.85 2.53 -1.72
N ILE A 98 -6.24 3.81 -1.73
CA ILE A 98 -7.35 4.31 -0.89
C ILE A 98 -8.69 3.65 -1.28
N PRO A 99 -9.10 3.64 -2.56
CA PRO A 99 -10.33 2.98 -2.96
C PRO A 99 -10.37 1.49 -2.57
N TYR A 100 -9.24 0.79 -2.68
CA TYR A 100 -9.16 -0.63 -2.36
C TYR A 100 -9.24 -0.91 -0.87
N GLN A 101 -8.64 -0.06 -0.02
CA GLN A 101 -8.83 -0.13 1.43
C GLN A 101 -10.31 0.04 1.81
N ILE A 102 -10.95 1.08 1.28
CA ILE A 102 -12.39 1.36 1.52
C ILE A 102 -13.24 0.17 1.05
N TYR A 103 -13.00 -0.34 -0.16
CA TYR A 103 -13.70 -1.50 -0.71
C TYR A 103 -13.59 -2.74 0.19
N ASN A 104 -12.39 -3.02 0.72
CA ASN A 104 -12.19 -4.16 1.63
C ASN A 104 -12.93 -3.98 2.95
N ILE A 105 -12.89 -2.79 3.55
CA ILE A 105 -13.62 -2.47 4.78
C ILE A 105 -15.13 -2.65 4.57
N VAL A 106 -15.67 -2.05 3.50
CA VAL A 106 -17.10 -2.16 3.16
C VAL A 106 -17.51 -3.61 2.95
N LYS A 107 -16.70 -4.41 2.24
CA LYS A 107 -17.01 -5.85 2.05
C LYS A 107 -16.92 -6.68 3.32
N ILE A 108 -16.02 -6.34 4.25
CA ILE A 108 -15.93 -7.03 5.55
C ILE A 108 -17.15 -6.70 6.42
N ILE A 109 -17.58 -5.44 6.45
CA ILE A 109 -18.72 -4.98 7.26
C ILE A 109 -20.03 -5.52 6.71
N ARG A 110 -20.22 -5.48 5.39
CA ARG A 110 -21.48 -5.92 4.74
C ARG A 110 -21.70 -7.43 4.77
N GLY A 111 -20.75 -8.22 5.28
CA GLY A 111 -20.93 -9.66 5.45
C GLY A 111 -21.22 -10.43 4.15
N LYS A 112 -21.04 -9.81 2.97
CA LYS A 112 -21.13 -10.50 1.67
C LYS A 112 -19.89 -11.38 1.55
N THR A 113 -19.98 -12.55 2.16
CA THR A 113 -19.21 -13.73 1.83
C THR A 113 -19.53 -14.01 0.37
N ASP A 114 -18.69 -13.52 -0.55
CA ASP A 114 -18.60 -14.18 -1.85
C ASP A 114 -17.95 -15.54 -1.51
N GLU A 115 -18.78 -16.55 -1.28
CA GLU A 115 -18.39 -17.95 -1.50
C GLU A 115 -18.04 -18.12 -2.98
#